data_AF-A0A3M1IPC6-F1
#
_entry.id   AF-A0A3M1IPC6-F1
#
_cell.length_a   1.000
_cell.length_b   1.000
_cell.length_c   1.000
_cell.angle_alpha   90.00
_cell.angle_beta   90.00
_cell.angle_gamma   90.00
#
_symmetry.space_group_name_H-M   'P 1'
#
loop_
_entity.id
_entity.type
_entity.pdbx_description
1 polymer ?
#
loop_
_entity_poly.entity_id
_entity_poly.type
_entity_poly.pdbx_seq_one_letter_code
_entity_poly.pdbx_strand_id
1 'polypeptide(L)' 'GECARKWPPMPATASSKSEGDFSIIKRGDGSYQWAYKGKPLYTWFKDKKPGDTTGDGVKGVWHLARP' A
#
# COMPACT_ATOMS: atom_id res chain seq x y z
N GLY A 1 -9.34 0.68 14.46
CA GLY A 1 -10.56 1.02 13.70
C GLY A 1 -10.69 0.16 12.46
N GLU A 2 -11.89 -0.01 11.92
CA GLU A 2 -12.16 -0.89 10.75
C GLU A 2 -11.38 -0.51 9.49
N CYS A 3 -11.03 0.77 9.30
CA CYS A 3 -10.29 1.22 8.12
C CYS A 3 -8.95 0.48 7.97
N ALA A 4 -8.20 0.29 9.06
CA ALA A 4 -6.92 -0.42 9.03
C ALA A 4 -7.07 -1.95 8.86
N ARG A 5 -8.25 -2.52 9.17
CA ARG A 5 -8.54 -3.94 8.88
C ARG A 5 -8.84 -4.16 7.40
N LYS A 6 -9.49 -3.19 6.76
CA LYS A 6 -9.84 -3.26 5.34
C LYS A 6 -8.67 -2.82 4.45
N TRP A 7 -7.86 -1.88 4.94
CA TRP A 7 -6.66 -1.33 4.30
C TRP A 7 -5.41 -1.58 5.15
N PRO A 8 -4.93 -2.82 5.24
CA PRO A 8 -3.63 -3.08 5.85
C PRO A 8 -2.51 -2.34 5.09
N PRO A 9 -1.52 -1.77 5.80
CA PRO A 9 -0.37 -1.15 5.15
C PRO A 9 0.39 -2.20 4.33
N MET A 10 0.84 -1.82 3.14
CA MET A 10 1.63 -2.71 2.29
C MET A 10 3.05 -2.82 2.87
N PRO A 11 3.42 -3.98 3.45
CA PRO A 11 4.71 -4.11 4.13
C PRO A 11 5.84 -4.03 3.10
N ALA A 12 6.89 -3.28 3.43
CA ALA A 12 8.15 -3.29 2.71
C ALA A 12 9.22 -3.99 3.56
N THR A 13 10.24 -4.54 2.91
CA THR A 13 11.47 -4.95 3.60
C THR A 13 12.52 -3.86 3.46
N ALA A 14 13.39 -3.68 4.45
CA ALA A 14 14.50 -2.72 4.34
C ALA A 14 15.47 -3.06 3.19
N SER A 15 15.50 -4.32 2.74
CA SER A 15 16.26 -4.80 1.59
C SER A 15 15.56 -4.62 0.25
N SER A 16 14.29 -4.18 0.25
CA SER A 16 13.59 -3.91 -0.99
C SER A 16 14.27 -2.75 -1.72
N LYS A 17 14.50 -2.92 -3.03
CA LYS A 17 15.00 -1.82 -3.86
C LYS A 17 13.82 -0.98 -4.32
N SER A 18 13.82 0.30 -3.97
CA SER A 18 12.99 1.30 -4.62
C SER A 18 13.30 1.30 -6.11
N GLU A 19 12.32 0.95 -6.94
CA GLU A 19 12.42 0.97 -8.40
C GLU A 19 11.39 1.97 -8.93
N GLY A 20 11.79 2.85 -9.85
CA GLY A 20 10.95 3.96 -10.31
C GLY A 20 10.53 4.90 -9.17
N ASP A 21 9.23 5.18 -9.08
CA ASP A 21 8.64 6.08 -8.08
C ASP A 21 8.26 5.38 -6.75
N PHE A 22 8.63 4.10 -6.58
CA PHE A 22 8.43 3.40 -5.32
C PHE A 22 9.49 3.80 -4.30
N SER A 23 9.10 4.01 -3.05
CA SER A 23 10.00 4.31 -1.95
C SER A 23 9.58 3.55 -0.70
N ILE A 24 10.50 3.41 0.25
CA ILE A 24 10.27 2.70 1.50
C ILE A 24 10.24 3.74 2.60
N ILE A 25 9.16 3.77 3.35
CA ILE A 25 9.00 4.66 4.50
C ILE A 25 9.03 3.85 5.79
N LYS A 26 9.68 4.40 6.81
CA LYS A 26 9.63 3.87 8.17
C LYS A 26 8.41 4.43 8.88
N ARG A 27 7.56 3.56 9.39
CA ARG A 27 6.37 3.93 10.17
C ARG A 27 6.77 4.22 11.62
N GLY A 28 5.93 4.95 12.33
CA GLY A 28 6.16 5.27 13.76
C GLY A 28 6.18 4.05 14.68
N ASP A 29 5.60 2.93 14.24
CA ASP A 29 5.63 1.62 14.92
C ASP A 29 6.95 0.84 14.68
N GLY A 30 7.90 1.40 13.92
CA GLY A 30 9.19 0.77 13.61
C GLY A 30 9.15 -0.17 12.39
N SER A 31 7.97 -0.46 11.83
CA SER A 31 7.84 -1.25 10.61
C SER A 31 8.11 -0.43 9.35
N TYR A 32 8.36 -1.11 8.23
CA TYR A 32 8.57 -0.50 6.92
C TYR A 32 7.35 -0.71 6.02
N GLN A 33 7.00 0.32 5.26
CA GLN A 33 5.87 0.31 4.34
C GLN A 33 6.30 0.85 2.98
N TRP A 34 5.71 0.32 1.93
CA TRP A 34 5.87 0.89 0.60
C TRP A 34 5.12 2.21 0.47
N ALA A 35 5.72 3.14 -0.26
CA ALA A 35 5.11 4.36 -0.73
C ALA A 35 5.35 4.46 -2.24
N TYR A 36 4.45 5.14 -2.94
CA TYR A 36 4.58 5.44 -4.36
C TYR A 36 4.32 6.92 -4.57
N LYS A 37 5.26 7.63 -5.22
CA LYS A 37 5.21 9.10 -5.37
C LYS A 37 5.02 9.84 -4.03
N GLY A 38 5.67 9.34 -2.98
CA GLY A 38 5.58 9.90 -1.62
C GLY A 38 4.27 9.61 -0.87
N LYS A 39 3.36 8.81 -1.44
CA LYS A 39 2.10 8.40 -0.78
C LYS A 39 2.21 6.97 -0.25
N PRO A 40 1.89 6.70 1.02
CA PRO A 40 1.91 5.35 1.59
C PRO A 40 0.93 4.41 0.87
N LEU A 41 1.37 3.19 0.55
CA LEU A 41 0.58 2.17 -0.13
C LEU A 41 -0.09 1.23 0.87
N TYR A 42 -1.33 0.86 0.57
CA TYR A 42 -2.13 -0.05 1.37
C TYR A 42 -2.63 -1.18 0.47
N THR A 43 -2.69 -2.38 1.02
CA THR A 43 -3.33 -3.51 0.35
C THR A 43 -4.81 -3.53 0.71
N TRP A 44 -5.63 -4.05 -0.19
CA TRP A 44 -7.06 -4.21 0.06
C TRP A 44 -7.36 -5.63 0.50
N PHE A 45 -8.09 -5.79 1.60
CA PHE A 45 -8.32 -7.11 2.20
C PHE A 45 -9.10 -8.10 1.32
N LYS A 46 -9.81 -7.64 0.28
CA LYS A 46 -10.53 -8.52 -0.65
C LYS A 46 -9.69 -8.91 -1.87
N ASP A 47 -8.58 -8.24 -2.14
CA ASP A 47 -7.69 -8.59 -3.24
C ASP A 47 -6.86 -9.80 -2.82
N LYS A 48 -7.10 -10.94 -3.47
CA LYS A 48 -6.49 -12.24 -3.12
C LYS A 48 -5.62 -12.80 -4.22
N LYS A 49 -5.80 -12.33 -5.45
CA LYS A 49 -5.07 -12.78 -6.63
C LYS A 49 -4.28 -11.63 -7.24
N PRO A 50 -3.14 -11.91 -7.89
CA PRO A 50 -2.46 -10.93 -8.72
C PRO A 50 -3.43 -10.36 -9.76
N GLY A 51 -3.53 -9.03 -9.81
CA GLY A 51 -4.45 -8.32 -10.71
C GLY A 51 -5.83 -8.02 -10.12
N ASP A 52 -6.15 -8.50 -8.92
CA ASP A 52 -7.34 -8.01 -8.20
C ASP A 52 -7.14 -6.54 -7.83
N THR A 53 -8.10 -5.70 -8.19
CA THR A 53 -8.10 -4.25 -7.92
C THR A 53 -9.44 -3.80 -7.32
N THR A 54 -10.08 -4.68 -6.54
CA THR A 54 -11.43 -4.44 -6.02
C THR A 54 -11.49 -3.36 -4.95
N GLY A 55 -10.31 -2.89 -4.49
CA GLY A 55 -10.17 -1.74 -3.61
C GLY A 55 -10.20 -0.38 -4.34
N ASP A 56 -10.00 -0.36 -5.65
CA ASP A 56 -10.00 0.88 -6.43
C ASP A 56 -11.39 1.55 -6.39
N GLY A 57 -11.42 2.86 -6.15
CA GLY A 57 -12.64 3.65 -6.04
C GLY A 57 -13.44 3.43 -4.74
N VAL A 58 -12.97 2.62 -3.79
CA VAL A 58 -13.66 2.44 -2.50
C VAL A 58 -13.78 3.80 -1.82
N LYS A 59 -15.01 4.19 -1.49
CA LYS A 59 -15.36 5.50 -0.89
C LYS A 59 -14.88 6.72 -1.71
N GLY A 60 -14.48 6.55 -2.97
CA GLY A 60 -13.98 7.62 -3.83
C GLY A 60 -12.65 8.24 -3.39
N VAL A 61 -11.93 7.62 -2.46
CA VAL A 61 -10.68 8.15 -1.88
C VAL A 61 -9.50 7.19 -2.01
N TRP A 62 -9.76 5.93 -2.37
CA TRP A 62 -8.74 4.92 -2.60
C TRP A 62 -8.57 4.70 -4.10
N HIS A 63 -7.34 4.78 -4.57
CA HIS A 63 -7.01 4.63 -5.98
C HIS A 63 -5.88 3.63 -6.17
N LEU A 64 -5.97 2.84 -7.24
CA LEU A 64 -4.92 1.91 -7.62
C LEU A 64 -3.60 2.64 -7.90
N ALA A 65 -2.52 2.20 -7.25
CA ALA A 65 -1.18 2.66 -7.57
C ALA A 65 -0.73 2.05 -8.90
N ARG A 66 -0.52 2.89 -9.91
CA ARG A 66 -0.06 2.48 -11.25
C ARG A 66 1.28 3.18 -11.54
N PRO A 67 2.31 2.44 -11.97
CA PRO A 67 3.56 3.02 -12.49
C PRO A 67 3.30 4.01 -13.62
#